data_AF-A0A0B0EJN2-F1
#
_entry.id   AF-A0A0B0EJN2-F1
#
_cell.length_a   1.000
_cell.length_b   1.000
_cell.length_c   1.000
_cell.angle_alpha   90.00
_cell.angle_beta   90.00
_cell.angle_gamma   90.00
#
_symmetry.space_group_name_H-M   'P 1'
#
loop_
_entity.id
_entity.type
_entity.pdbx_description
1 polymer ?
#
loop_
_entity_poly.entity_id
_entity_poly.type
_entity_poly.pdbx_seq_one_letter_code
_entity_poly.pdbx_strand_id
1 'polypeptide(L)'
;MSQRTNRGTYLAMMSCLLLQKQGTSGFRHSGSIEKYFLNQAQIRRTIMANKILVFIGNSSNIIGIIGAVFSFLVWIKLRVQNKRLIELSKSLPAFEDFSKRVNYWREIHTLNPYAFAVSLIQQSSSIKGDVERFLQSKGHKWEKMPIVELNMHGIGTNNLEEYLKQLRIKRNEFEAKGATEVHLFFAGPVQAATLVGAMFDNWRPVLLYHKNRDTGNYEFWCPLIK
;
A
#
# COMPACT_ATOMS: atom_id res chain seq x y z
N MET A 1 30.46 -27.07 -51.69
CA MET A 1 29.53 -26.00 -52.10
C MET A 1 29.92 -24.71 -51.36
N SER A 2 30.50 -23.77 -52.11
CA SER A 2 30.69 -22.33 -51.85
C SER A 2 31.15 -21.83 -50.46
N GLN A 3 32.46 -21.63 -50.33
CA GLN A 3 33.05 -20.55 -49.51
C GLN A 3 32.79 -19.19 -50.16
N ARG A 4 32.41 -18.17 -49.39
CA ARG A 4 32.55 -16.76 -49.79
C ARG A 4 33.18 -15.94 -48.66
N THR A 5 34.44 -15.58 -48.91
CA THR A 5 35.21 -14.52 -48.29
C THR A 5 34.83 -13.16 -48.91
N ASN A 6 34.79 -12.09 -48.12
CA ASN A 6 34.89 -10.69 -48.60
C ASN A 6 35.42 -9.84 -47.44
N ARG A 7 36.70 -9.45 -47.42
CA ARG A 7 37.29 -8.30 -48.15
C ARG A 7 36.62 -6.97 -47.77
N GLY A 8 37.09 -6.36 -46.69
CA GLY A 8 36.65 -5.01 -46.29
C GLY A 8 37.61 -4.22 -45.39
N THR A 9 38.83 -4.69 -45.13
CA THR A 9 39.71 -4.11 -44.09
C THR A 9 41.10 -3.69 -44.53
N TYR A 10 41.45 -3.78 -45.82
CA TYR A 10 42.82 -3.51 -46.29
C TYR A 10 42.99 -2.30 -47.21
N LEU A 11 42.01 -1.40 -47.29
CA LEU A 11 42.10 -0.19 -48.13
C LEU A 11 42.23 1.13 -47.35
N ALA A 12 42.32 1.09 -46.01
CA ALA A 12 42.45 2.29 -45.18
C ALA A 12 43.87 2.55 -44.64
N MET A 13 44.81 1.62 -44.79
CA MET A 13 46.19 1.78 -44.27
C MET A 13 47.25 2.13 -45.33
N MET A 14 46.86 2.22 -46.61
CA MET A 14 47.77 2.50 -47.74
C MET A 14 47.54 3.89 -48.37
N SER A 15 47.17 4.89 -47.56
CA SER A 15 47.22 6.30 -47.99
C SER A 15 47.90 7.24 -46.98
N CYS A 16 48.49 6.70 -45.91
CA CYS A 16 49.15 7.51 -44.89
C CYS A 16 50.69 7.51 -44.99
N LEU A 17 51.27 6.90 -46.03
CA LEU A 17 52.72 6.67 -46.16
C LEU A 17 53.34 7.16 -47.48
N LEU A 18 52.72 8.14 -48.13
CA LEU A 18 53.26 8.76 -49.36
C LEU A 18 53.16 10.30 -49.38
N LEU A 19 53.37 10.97 -48.24
CA LEU A 19 53.56 12.43 -48.22
C LEU A 19 54.63 12.84 -47.19
N GLN A 20 55.80 12.20 -47.29
CA GLN A 20 57.01 12.65 -46.60
C GLN A 20 58.20 12.68 -47.56
N LYS A 21 58.10 13.53 -48.60
CA LYS A 21 59.26 14.03 -49.34
C LYS A 21 58.85 15.23 -50.18
N GLN A 22 59.74 16.21 -50.25
CA GLN A 22 59.56 17.57 -50.77
C GLN A 22 58.90 18.47 -49.73
N GLY A 23 59.46 19.59 -49.31
CA GLY A 23 60.47 20.45 -49.93
C GLY A 23 60.11 21.86 -49.49
N THR A 24 61.08 22.57 -48.95
CA THR A 24 60.99 23.94 -48.43
C THR A 24 60.46 24.92 -49.47
N SER A 25 59.40 25.66 -49.16
CA SER A 25 59.21 27.07 -49.52
C SER A 25 57.92 27.60 -48.90
N GLY A 26 57.98 28.80 -48.34
CA GLY A 26 56.89 29.38 -47.57
C GLY A 26 55.67 29.70 -48.42
N PHE A 27 54.48 29.48 -47.87
CA PHE A 27 53.25 30.13 -48.33
C PHE A 27 52.25 30.22 -47.17
N ARG A 28 51.83 31.45 -46.86
CA ARG A 28 50.72 31.77 -45.95
C ARG A 28 49.43 31.19 -46.53
N HIS A 29 48.84 30.16 -45.92
CA HIS A 29 47.41 29.85 -46.07
C HIS A 29 46.85 29.12 -44.84
N SER A 30 46.80 29.85 -43.72
CA SER A 30 46.27 29.40 -42.42
C SER A 30 44.72 29.38 -42.34
N GLY A 31 43.99 29.54 -43.45
CA GLY A 31 42.53 29.73 -43.43
C GLY A 31 41.67 28.60 -44.02
N SER A 32 42.27 27.62 -44.70
CA SER A 32 41.52 26.60 -45.45
C SER A 32 41.33 25.31 -44.64
N ILE A 33 42.37 24.82 -43.97
CA ILE A 33 42.34 23.56 -43.23
C ILE A 33 41.40 23.65 -42.02
N GLU A 34 41.36 24.79 -41.33
CA GLU A 34 40.50 25.01 -40.16
C GLU A 34 39.00 24.97 -40.51
N LYS A 35 38.61 25.46 -41.70
CA LYS A 35 37.23 25.40 -42.19
C LYS A 35 36.77 23.98 -42.51
N TYR A 36 37.66 23.12 -43.00
CA TYR A 36 37.33 21.71 -43.26
C TYR A 36 37.13 20.91 -41.96
N PHE A 37 37.95 21.16 -40.92
CA PHE A 37 37.78 20.50 -39.62
C PHE A 37 36.53 20.98 -38.86
N LEU A 38 36.21 22.28 -38.93
CA LEU A 38 34.98 22.84 -38.35
C LEU A 38 33.72 22.25 -39.00
N ASN A 39 33.72 22.08 -40.33
CA ASN A 39 32.58 21.50 -41.07
C ASN A 39 32.39 20.00 -40.75
N GLN A 40 33.48 19.22 -40.69
CA GLN A 40 33.42 17.80 -40.29
C GLN A 40 32.91 17.61 -38.85
N ALA A 41 33.27 18.51 -37.93
CA ALA A 41 32.76 18.49 -36.56
C ALA A 41 31.25 18.82 -36.49
N GLN A 42 30.76 19.77 -37.29
CA GLN A 42 29.33 20.09 -37.38
C GLN A 42 28.51 18.95 -38.00
N ILE A 43 29.02 18.28 -39.03
CA ILE A 43 28.37 17.11 -39.66
C ILE A 43 28.30 15.93 -38.67
N ARG A 44 29.35 15.68 -37.89
CA ARG A 44 29.33 14.62 -36.87
C ARG A 44 28.36 14.91 -35.72
N ARG A 45 28.24 16.17 -35.29
CA ARG A 45 27.27 16.58 -34.26
C ARG A 45 25.82 16.42 -34.73
N THR A 46 25.52 16.80 -35.96
CA THR A 46 24.16 16.65 -36.53
C THR A 46 23.78 15.18 -36.76
N ILE A 47 24.70 14.33 -37.21
CA ILE A 47 24.46 12.89 -37.35
C ILE A 47 24.24 12.21 -35.99
N MET A 48 25.01 12.58 -34.95
CA MET A 48 24.79 12.04 -33.60
C MET A 48 23.47 12.51 -32.99
N ALA A 49 23.12 13.79 -33.12
CA ALA A 49 21.86 14.33 -32.61
C ALA A 49 20.65 13.64 -33.25
N ASN A 50 20.71 13.37 -34.56
CA ASN A 50 19.61 12.72 -35.28
C ASN A 50 19.47 11.23 -34.87
N LYS A 51 20.58 10.52 -34.63
CA LYS A 51 20.56 9.14 -34.11
C LYS A 51 19.97 9.06 -32.69
N ILE A 52 20.27 10.03 -31.82
CA ILE A 52 19.72 10.10 -30.46
C ILE A 52 18.21 10.39 -30.51
N LEU A 53 17.76 11.31 -31.36
CA LEU A 53 16.33 11.61 -31.54
C LEU A 53 15.52 10.41 -32.05
N VAL A 54 16.05 9.65 -33.01
CA VAL A 54 15.40 8.42 -33.50
C VAL A 54 15.39 7.32 -32.43
N PHE A 55 16.43 7.21 -31.61
CA PHE A 55 16.47 6.26 -30.50
C PHE A 55 15.46 6.59 -29.39
N ILE A 56 15.33 7.88 -29.04
CA ILE A 56 14.33 8.35 -28.07
C ILE A 56 12.91 8.16 -28.61
N GLY A 57 12.67 8.42 -29.90
CA GLY A 57 11.36 8.23 -30.54
C GLY A 57 10.88 6.77 -30.61
N ASN A 58 11.80 5.80 -30.69
CA ASN A 58 11.45 4.37 -30.60
C ASN A 58 11.24 3.89 -29.16
N SER A 59 11.90 4.53 -28.19
CA SER A 59 11.83 4.16 -26.77
C SER A 59 10.49 4.54 -26.13
N SER A 60 9.86 5.64 -26.55
CA SER A 60 8.55 6.07 -26.07
C SER A 60 7.43 5.07 -26.41
N ASN A 61 7.49 4.47 -27.60
CA ASN A 61 6.53 3.43 -28.01
C ASN A 61 6.67 2.16 -27.16
N ILE A 62 7.89 1.77 -26.79
CA ILE A 62 8.14 0.58 -25.94
C ILE A 62 7.58 0.80 -24.53
N ILE A 63 7.77 1.98 -23.95
CA ILE A 63 7.23 2.34 -22.63
C ILE A 63 5.69 2.29 -22.64
N GLY A 64 5.06 2.79 -23.71
CA GLY A 64 3.61 2.71 -23.89
C GLY A 64 3.08 1.27 -23.95
N ILE A 65 3.78 0.38 -24.67
CA ILE A 65 3.42 -1.04 -24.77
C ILE A 65 3.53 -1.74 -23.40
N ILE A 66 4.61 -1.49 -22.66
CA ILE A 66 4.80 -2.06 -21.31
C ILE A 66 3.68 -1.60 -20.36
N GLY A 67 3.33 -0.31 -20.40
CA GLY A 67 2.22 0.23 -19.61
C GLY A 67 0.89 -0.43 -19.95
N ALA A 68 0.58 -0.58 -21.25
CA ALA A 68 -0.65 -1.22 -21.71
C ALA A 68 -0.74 -2.69 -21.25
N VAL A 69 0.36 -3.45 -21.33
CA VAL A 69 0.41 -4.83 -20.84
C VAL A 69 0.17 -4.90 -19.34
N PHE A 70 0.80 -4.01 -18.55
CA PHE A 70 0.58 -3.97 -17.10
C PHE A 70 -0.87 -3.63 -16.74
N SER A 71 -1.46 -2.62 -17.39
CA SER A 71 -2.88 -2.26 -17.22
C SER A 71 -3.81 -3.42 -17.58
N PHE A 72 -3.50 -4.15 -18.65
CA PHE A 72 -4.27 -5.33 -19.07
C PHE A 72 -4.20 -6.47 -18.05
N LEU A 73 -3.02 -6.74 -17.49
CA LEU A 73 -2.84 -7.75 -16.43
C LEU A 73 -3.61 -7.38 -15.16
N VAL A 74 -3.55 -6.11 -14.73
CA VAL A 74 -4.33 -5.61 -13.59
C VAL A 74 -5.84 -5.75 -13.85
N TRP A 75 -6.30 -5.42 -15.05
CA TRP A 75 -7.71 -5.58 -15.44
C TRP A 75 -8.18 -7.04 -15.39
N ILE A 76 -7.39 -7.99 -15.93
CA ILE A 76 -7.71 -9.43 -15.85
C ILE A 76 -7.83 -9.86 -14.39
N LYS A 77 -6.86 -9.49 -13.54
CA LYS A 77 -6.85 -9.87 -12.12
C LYS A 77 -8.07 -9.32 -11.39
N LEU A 78 -8.42 -8.05 -11.60
CA LEU A 78 -9.61 -7.42 -11.03
C LEU A 78 -10.89 -8.13 -11.49
N ARG A 79 -10.99 -8.52 -12.76
CA ARG A 79 -12.17 -9.21 -13.28
C ARG A 79 -12.36 -10.59 -12.65
N VAL A 80 -11.30 -11.35 -12.44
CA VAL A 80 -11.34 -12.65 -11.75
C VAL A 80 -11.76 -12.48 -10.29
N GLN A 81 -11.22 -11.48 -9.59
CA GLN A 81 -11.60 -11.18 -8.21
C GLN A 81 -13.07 -10.78 -8.10
N ASN A 82 -13.58 -9.93 -9.00
CA ASN A 82 -14.99 -9.54 -9.03
C ASN A 82 -15.93 -10.73 -9.24
N LYS A 83 -15.57 -11.68 -10.12
CA LYS A 83 -16.38 -12.90 -10.28
C LYS A 83 -16.47 -13.71 -8.99
N ARG A 84 -15.34 -13.89 -8.29
CA ARG A 84 -15.30 -14.58 -7.00
C ARG A 84 -16.13 -13.86 -5.93
N LEU A 85 -16.08 -12.52 -5.89
CA LEU A 85 -16.90 -11.74 -4.95
C LEU A 85 -18.40 -11.92 -5.21
N ILE A 86 -18.81 -11.99 -6.47
CA ILE A 86 -20.22 -12.23 -6.85
C ILE A 86 -20.65 -13.66 -6.52
N GLU A 87 -19.78 -14.65 -6.71
CA GLU A 87 -20.06 -16.04 -6.31
C GLU A 87 -20.15 -16.18 -4.78
N LEU A 88 -19.24 -15.53 -4.06
CA LEU A 88 -19.27 -15.46 -2.60
C LEU A 88 -20.55 -14.78 -2.12
N SER A 89 -20.96 -13.65 -2.72
CA SER A 89 -22.20 -12.97 -2.32
C SER A 89 -23.46 -13.81 -2.54
N LYS A 90 -23.47 -14.69 -3.55
CA LYS A 90 -24.56 -15.66 -3.78
C LYS A 90 -24.58 -16.80 -2.76
N SER A 91 -23.43 -17.17 -2.20
CA SER A 91 -23.32 -18.20 -1.17
C SER A 91 -23.56 -17.69 0.25
N LEU A 92 -23.49 -16.37 0.46
CA LEU A 92 -23.82 -15.76 1.74
C LEU A 92 -25.34 -15.82 1.95
N PRO A 93 -25.82 -16.29 3.12
CA PRO A 93 -27.25 -16.26 3.40
C PRO A 93 -27.75 -14.81 3.30
N ALA A 94 -28.79 -14.58 2.50
CA ALA A 94 -29.48 -13.31 2.50
C ALA A 94 -30.07 -13.09 3.90
N PHE A 95 -29.42 -12.26 4.70
CA PHE A 95 -29.86 -12.01 6.06
C PHE A 95 -31.04 -11.04 6.04
N GLU A 96 -32.24 -11.56 5.83
CA GLU A 96 -33.48 -10.77 5.95
C GLU A 96 -33.72 -10.30 7.39
N ASP A 97 -33.21 -11.05 8.38
CA ASP A 97 -33.40 -10.79 9.80
C ASP A 97 -32.09 -10.32 10.47
N PHE A 98 -32.15 -9.15 11.12
CA PHE A 98 -31.04 -8.60 11.91
C PHE A 98 -30.60 -9.55 13.03
N SER A 99 -31.54 -10.24 13.66
CA SER A 99 -31.27 -11.15 14.78
C SER A 99 -30.37 -12.31 14.35
N LYS A 100 -30.59 -12.84 13.14
CA LYS A 100 -29.74 -13.89 12.55
C LYS A 100 -28.32 -13.39 12.27
N ARG A 101 -28.15 -12.13 11.85
CA ARG A 101 -26.81 -11.52 11.70
C ARG A 101 -26.10 -11.41 13.04
N VAL A 102 -26.78 -10.88 14.05
CA VAL A 102 -26.20 -10.74 15.40
C VAL A 102 -25.78 -12.10 15.95
N ASN A 103 -26.62 -13.13 15.82
CA ASN A 103 -26.29 -14.47 16.30
C ASN A 103 -25.13 -15.10 15.52
N TYR A 104 -25.07 -14.93 14.20
CA TYR A 104 -23.94 -15.40 13.39
C TYR A 104 -22.60 -14.83 13.90
N TRP A 105 -22.54 -13.52 14.14
CA TRP A 105 -21.32 -12.88 14.64
C TRP A 105 -21.00 -13.20 16.10
N ARG A 106 -21.98 -13.59 16.91
CA ARG A 106 -21.76 -14.02 18.30
C ARG A 106 -20.97 -15.34 18.36
N GLU A 107 -21.16 -16.21 17.38
CA GLU A 107 -20.56 -17.55 17.34
C GLU A 107 -19.22 -17.60 16.60
N ILE A 108 -18.87 -16.54 15.85
CA ILE A 108 -17.59 -16.47 15.16
C ILE A 108 -16.47 -16.21 16.17
N HIS A 109 -15.47 -17.09 16.11
CA HIS A 109 -14.18 -16.89 16.75
C HIS A 109 -13.10 -17.04 15.70
N THR A 110 -12.33 -15.98 15.52
CA THR A 110 -11.21 -15.94 14.61
C THR A 110 -9.93 -16.45 15.27
N LEU A 111 -8.86 -16.60 14.50
CA LEU A 111 -7.60 -17.19 14.97
C LEU A 111 -6.84 -16.30 15.95
N ASN A 112 -6.97 -14.97 15.84
CA ASN A 112 -6.19 -13.99 16.60
C ASN A 112 -7.07 -12.83 17.11
N PRO A 113 -7.99 -13.11 18.06
CA PRO A 113 -8.85 -12.09 18.63
C PRO A 113 -8.12 -11.17 19.61
N TYR A 114 -8.55 -9.91 19.69
CA TYR A 114 -8.08 -8.95 20.67
C TYR A 114 -9.24 -8.33 21.43
N ALA A 115 -9.07 -8.15 22.74
CA ALA A 115 -9.98 -7.34 23.54
C ALA A 115 -9.47 -5.89 23.59
N PHE A 116 -10.32 -4.93 23.22
CA PHE A 116 -10.00 -3.51 23.28
C PHE A 116 -10.82 -2.84 24.38
N ALA A 117 -10.16 -2.46 25.46
CA ALA A 117 -10.77 -1.79 26.61
C ALA A 117 -10.54 -0.27 26.52
N VAL A 118 -11.62 0.49 26.32
CA VAL A 118 -11.59 1.96 26.22
C VAL A 118 -12.24 2.58 27.46
N SER A 119 -11.43 3.24 28.28
CA SER A 119 -11.86 3.93 29.51
C SER A 119 -11.67 5.44 29.35
N LEU A 120 -12.76 6.20 29.38
CA LEU A 120 -12.80 7.65 29.27
C LEU A 120 -13.59 8.29 30.43
N ILE A 121 -13.67 7.63 31.58
CA ILE A 121 -14.37 8.15 32.76
C ILE A 121 -13.38 9.00 33.56
N GLN A 122 -13.78 10.21 33.96
CA GLN A 122 -12.90 11.17 34.65
C GLN A 122 -12.45 10.70 36.04
N GLN A 123 -13.26 9.90 36.73
CA GLN A 123 -13.10 9.59 38.15
C GLN A 123 -12.84 8.09 38.42
N SER A 124 -12.88 7.23 37.40
CA SER A 124 -12.75 5.79 37.60
C SER A 124 -11.36 5.28 37.21
N SER A 125 -10.97 4.20 37.86
CA SER A 125 -9.92 3.31 37.36
C SER A 125 -10.31 2.72 36.00
N SER A 126 -9.29 2.21 35.31
CA SER A 126 -9.45 1.47 34.05
C SER A 126 -10.49 0.36 34.13
N ILE A 127 -11.27 0.17 33.06
CA ILE A 127 -12.17 -0.98 32.91
C ILE A 127 -11.44 -2.29 32.59
N LYS A 128 -10.11 -2.28 32.43
CA LYS A 128 -9.33 -3.46 32.08
C LYS A 128 -9.61 -4.63 33.03
N GLY A 129 -9.66 -4.39 34.34
CA GLY A 129 -9.96 -5.46 35.32
C GLY A 129 -11.36 -6.04 35.19
N ASP A 130 -12.36 -5.23 34.81
CA ASP A 130 -13.71 -5.72 34.51
C ASP A 130 -13.71 -6.60 33.26
N VAL A 131 -12.97 -6.19 32.23
CA VAL A 131 -12.83 -6.95 30.98
C VAL A 131 -12.09 -8.27 31.24
N GLU A 132 -11.01 -8.26 32.03
CA GLU A 132 -10.29 -9.49 32.43
C GLU A 132 -11.22 -10.49 33.12
N ARG A 133 -12.00 -10.03 34.12
CA ARG A 133 -12.98 -10.88 34.80
C ARG A 133 -14.03 -11.44 33.85
N PHE A 134 -14.52 -10.60 32.93
CA PHE A 134 -15.49 -11.05 31.93
C PHE A 134 -14.89 -12.13 31.02
N LEU A 135 -13.68 -11.94 30.50
CA LEU A 135 -13.01 -12.91 29.63
C LEU A 135 -12.75 -14.24 30.35
N GLN A 136 -12.33 -14.19 31.61
CA GLN A 136 -12.16 -15.38 32.47
C GLN A 136 -13.49 -16.12 32.66
N SER A 137 -14.60 -15.41 32.83
CA SER A 137 -15.92 -16.02 32.99
C SER A 137 -16.44 -16.76 31.74
N LYS A 138 -15.91 -16.44 30.56
CA LYS A 138 -16.28 -17.08 29.29
C LYS A 138 -15.47 -18.35 28.97
N GLY A 139 -14.53 -18.73 29.83
CA GLY A 139 -13.76 -19.97 29.74
C GLY A 139 -12.46 -19.87 28.93
N HIS A 140 -11.75 -21.00 28.83
CA HIS A 140 -10.34 -21.06 28.42
C HIS A 140 -9.98 -20.48 27.05
N LYS A 141 -10.93 -20.42 26.11
CA LYS A 141 -10.67 -19.81 24.78
C LYS A 141 -10.56 -18.29 24.85
N TRP A 142 -11.33 -17.66 25.73
CA TRP A 142 -11.40 -16.20 25.88
C TRP A 142 -10.39 -15.68 26.90
N GLU A 143 -10.05 -16.50 27.89
CA GLU A 143 -9.05 -16.21 28.92
C GLU A 143 -7.67 -15.83 28.34
N LYS A 144 -7.29 -16.42 27.20
CA LYS A 144 -6.01 -16.15 26.53
C LYS A 144 -6.05 -14.94 25.58
N MET A 145 -7.20 -14.27 25.45
CA MET A 145 -7.35 -13.14 24.54
C MET A 145 -6.53 -11.95 25.06
N PRO A 146 -5.56 -11.43 24.30
CA PRO A 146 -4.78 -10.27 24.72
C PRO A 146 -5.66 -9.02 24.83
N ILE A 147 -5.49 -8.28 25.93
CA ILE A 147 -6.19 -7.02 26.17
C ILE A 147 -5.28 -5.85 25.83
N VAL A 148 -5.75 -4.99 24.95
CA VAL A 148 -5.17 -3.68 24.66
C VAL A 148 -6.04 -2.63 25.31
N GLU A 149 -5.41 -1.72 26.04
CA GLU A 149 -6.09 -0.68 26.79
C GLU A 149 -5.85 0.70 26.18
N LEU A 150 -6.91 1.51 26.16
CA LEU A 150 -6.83 2.96 26.04
C LEU A 150 -7.53 3.57 27.25
N ASN A 151 -6.77 4.23 28.11
CA ASN A 151 -7.29 4.87 29.32
C ASN A 151 -6.92 6.35 29.32
N MET A 152 -7.93 7.21 29.41
CA MET A 152 -7.77 8.67 29.47
C MET A 152 -8.74 9.27 30.49
N HIS A 153 -8.33 10.35 31.14
CA HIS A 153 -9.12 11.04 32.16
C HIS A 153 -10.18 11.94 31.53
N GLY A 154 -11.24 11.33 31.01
CA GLY A 154 -12.30 12.05 30.33
C GLY A 154 -11.95 12.47 28.91
N ILE A 155 -12.97 12.99 28.22
CA ILE A 155 -12.84 13.58 26.89
C ILE A 155 -13.53 14.94 26.87
N GLY A 156 -12.87 15.91 26.26
CA GLY A 156 -13.31 17.28 26.08
C GLY A 156 -12.70 17.86 24.81
N THR A 157 -13.01 19.12 24.50
CA THR A 157 -12.53 19.79 23.28
C THR A 157 -11.00 19.94 23.25
N ASN A 158 -10.38 20.09 24.42
CA ASN A 158 -8.93 20.29 24.58
C ASN A 158 -8.10 19.00 24.40
N ASN A 159 -8.68 17.82 24.54
CA ASN A 159 -7.97 16.53 24.44
C ASN A 159 -8.51 15.60 23.34
N LEU A 160 -9.46 16.09 22.53
CA LEU A 160 -10.07 15.35 21.43
C LEU A 160 -9.04 14.90 20.38
N GLU A 161 -8.11 15.78 20.02
CA GLU A 161 -7.07 15.45 19.04
C GLU A 161 -6.16 14.32 19.55
N GLU A 162 -5.75 14.39 20.81
CA GLU A 162 -4.94 13.34 21.43
C GLU A 162 -5.71 12.03 21.50
N TYR A 163 -7.00 12.06 21.84
CA TYR A 163 -7.86 10.88 21.83
C TYR A 163 -7.91 10.22 20.43
N LEU A 164 -8.14 11.02 19.38
CA LEU A 164 -8.18 10.52 18.00
C LEU A 164 -6.82 9.94 17.58
N LYS A 165 -5.72 10.60 17.96
CA LYS A 165 -4.36 10.12 17.71
C LYS A 165 -4.11 8.78 18.41
N GLN A 166 -4.49 8.65 19.67
CA GLN A 166 -4.35 7.40 20.43
C GLN A 166 -5.15 6.27 19.80
N LEU A 167 -6.40 6.51 19.38
CA LEU A 167 -7.19 5.50 18.67
C LEU A 167 -6.54 5.06 17.36
N ARG A 168 -5.94 5.98 16.58
CA ARG A 168 -5.16 5.61 15.37
C ARG A 168 -3.96 4.75 15.71
N ILE A 169 -3.22 5.10 16.76
CA ILE A 169 -2.08 4.30 17.25
C ILE A 169 -2.56 2.90 17.63
N LYS A 170 -3.67 2.77 18.36
CA LYS A 170 -4.24 1.46 18.74
C LYS A 170 -4.71 0.65 17.55
N ARG A 171 -5.36 1.28 16.57
CA ARG A 171 -5.71 0.61 15.31
C ARG A 171 -4.46 0.08 14.60
N ASN A 172 -3.42 0.89 14.45
CA ASN A 172 -2.16 0.47 13.82
C ASN A 172 -1.47 -0.65 14.62
N GLU A 173 -1.54 -0.60 15.96
CA GLU A 173 -1.02 -1.63 16.85
C GLU A 173 -1.71 -2.98 16.59
N PHE A 174 -3.03 -2.99 16.43
CA PHE A 174 -3.77 -4.20 16.08
C PHE A 174 -3.44 -4.70 14.67
N GLU A 175 -3.27 -3.81 13.69
CA GLU A 175 -2.83 -4.19 12.33
C GLU A 175 -1.46 -4.86 12.35
N ALA A 176 -0.50 -4.26 13.05
CA ALA A 176 0.86 -4.79 13.17
C ALA A 176 0.90 -6.16 13.86
N LYS A 177 0.00 -6.39 14.83
CA LYS A 177 -0.15 -7.68 15.53
C LYS A 177 -0.99 -8.71 14.78
N GLY A 178 -1.52 -8.35 13.60
CA GLY A 178 -2.35 -9.24 12.78
C GLY A 178 -3.68 -9.60 13.41
N ALA A 179 -4.31 -8.68 14.15
CA ALA A 179 -5.62 -8.91 14.76
C ALA A 179 -6.67 -9.28 13.69
N THR A 180 -7.38 -10.38 13.91
CA THR A 180 -8.41 -10.86 12.99
C THR A 180 -9.80 -10.39 13.37
N GLU A 181 -10.04 -10.14 14.66
CA GLU A 181 -11.25 -9.50 15.19
C GLU A 181 -10.94 -8.70 16.46
N VAL A 182 -11.79 -7.74 16.78
CA VAL A 182 -11.65 -6.89 17.97
C VAL A 182 -12.93 -6.90 18.79
N HIS A 183 -12.84 -7.30 20.06
CA HIS A 183 -13.92 -7.23 21.04
C HIS A 183 -13.83 -5.88 21.76
N LEU A 184 -14.68 -4.93 21.40
CA LEU A 184 -14.66 -3.57 21.94
C LEU A 184 -15.52 -3.46 23.20
N PHE A 185 -14.87 -3.09 24.29
CA PHE A 185 -15.46 -2.74 25.57
C PHE A 185 -15.26 -1.24 25.81
N PHE A 186 -16.36 -0.52 26.04
CA PHE A 186 -16.32 0.94 26.11
C PHE A 186 -16.97 1.48 27.38
N ALA A 187 -16.29 2.40 28.04
CA ALA A 187 -16.81 3.13 29.18
C ALA A 187 -16.46 4.62 29.05
N GLY A 188 -17.46 5.45 28.77
CA GLY A 188 -17.26 6.88 28.54
C GLY A 188 -18.48 7.55 27.90
N PRO A 189 -18.34 8.82 27.48
CA PRO A 189 -19.40 9.54 26.78
C PRO A 189 -19.73 8.91 25.41
N VAL A 190 -21.01 8.94 25.04
CA VAL A 190 -21.52 8.36 23.78
C VAL A 190 -20.84 8.96 22.56
N GLN A 191 -20.53 10.27 22.58
CA GLN A 191 -19.88 10.96 21.47
C GLN A 191 -18.49 10.36 21.16
N ALA A 192 -17.75 9.97 22.20
CA ALA A 192 -16.47 9.29 22.02
C ALA A 192 -16.65 7.88 21.47
N ALA A 193 -17.68 7.13 21.92
CA ALA A 193 -18.01 5.82 21.36
C ALA A 193 -18.31 5.92 19.85
N THR A 194 -19.03 6.96 19.42
CA THR A 194 -19.30 7.21 18.00
C THR A 194 -18.01 7.43 17.20
N LEU A 195 -17.03 8.15 17.76
CA LEU A 195 -15.74 8.37 17.12
C LEU A 195 -14.92 7.07 17.01
N VAL A 196 -14.95 6.21 18.04
CA VAL A 196 -14.37 4.85 17.95
C VAL A 196 -15.05 4.08 16.83
N GLY A 197 -16.39 4.04 16.82
CA GLY A 197 -17.15 3.35 15.78
C GLY A 197 -16.75 3.82 14.38
N ALA A 198 -16.71 5.14 14.15
CA ALA A 198 -16.32 5.71 12.86
C ALA A 198 -14.88 5.36 12.45
N MET A 199 -13.94 5.28 13.38
CA MET A 199 -12.53 5.01 13.08
C MET A 199 -12.22 3.52 12.85
N PHE A 200 -13.03 2.65 13.46
CA PHE A 200 -12.93 1.20 13.32
C PHE A 200 -13.88 0.64 12.26
N ASP A 201 -14.70 1.49 11.63
CA ASP A 201 -15.57 1.11 10.53
C ASP A 201 -14.78 0.57 9.32
N ASN A 202 -15.34 -0.42 8.63
CA ASN A 202 -14.80 -1.08 7.44
C ASN A 202 -13.37 -1.63 7.55
N TRP A 203 -12.86 -1.90 8.76
CA TRP A 203 -11.48 -2.34 8.95
C TRP A 203 -11.37 -3.83 9.24
N ARG A 204 -11.84 -4.26 10.42
CA ARG A 204 -11.93 -5.64 10.88
C ARG A 204 -13.26 -5.84 11.60
N PRO A 205 -13.76 -7.07 11.76
CA PRO A 205 -14.92 -7.31 12.60
C PRO A 205 -14.69 -6.74 14.00
N VAL A 206 -15.52 -5.77 14.39
CA VAL A 206 -15.51 -5.20 15.74
C VAL A 206 -16.80 -5.60 16.43
N LEU A 207 -16.68 -6.33 17.53
CA LEU A 207 -17.78 -6.87 18.31
C LEU A 207 -18.01 -5.96 19.52
N LEU A 208 -19.19 -5.34 19.62
CA LEU A 208 -19.51 -4.37 20.66
C LEU A 208 -20.04 -5.06 21.91
N TYR A 209 -19.46 -4.70 23.05
CA TYR A 209 -19.90 -5.16 24.36
C TYR A 209 -20.43 -4.00 25.19
N HIS A 210 -21.61 -4.21 25.78
CA HIS A 210 -22.23 -3.28 26.70
C HIS A 210 -22.19 -3.84 28.11
N LYS A 211 -21.82 -3.01 29.09
CA LYS A 211 -21.91 -3.39 30.51
C LYS A 211 -23.34 -3.16 30.99
N ASN A 212 -24.08 -4.24 31.20
CA ASN A 212 -25.42 -4.18 31.74
C ASN A 212 -25.37 -3.65 33.18
N ARG A 213 -26.19 -2.63 33.48
CA ARG A 213 -26.22 -1.98 34.79
C ARG A 213 -26.82 -2.85 35.87
N ASP A 214 -27.76 -3.72 35.52
CA ASP A 214 -28.50 -4.55 36.46
C ASP A 214 -27.66 -5.77 36.89
N THR A 215 -26.98 -6.40 35.92
CA THR A 215 -26.16 -7.59 36.19
C THR A 215 -24.71 -7.26 36.50
N GLY A 216 -24.24 -6.05 36.16
CA GLY A 216 -22.85 -5.64 36.25
C GLY A 216 -21.91 -6.32 35.26
N ASN A 217 -22.42 -7.19 34.39
CA ASN A 217 -21.64 -7.99 33.44
C ASN A 217 -21.68 -7.40 32.03
N TYR A 218 -20.67 -7.74 31.23
CA TYR A 218 -20.68 -7.40 29.82
C TYR A 218 -21.54 -8.37 29.02
N GLU A 219 -22.26 -7.82 28.05
CA GLU A 219 -23.12 -8.55 27.13
C GLU A 219 -22.74 -8.18 25.70
N PHE A 220 -22.68 -9.19 24.84
CA PHE A 220 -22.48 -8.96 23.41
C PHE A 220 -23.74 -8.31 22.84
N TRP A 221 -23.58 -7.12 22.28
CA TRP A 221 -24.70 -6.34 21.79
C TRP A 221 -24.90 -6.52 20.30
N CYS A 222 -23.92 -6.10 19.52
CA CYS A 222 -23.90 -6.28 18.08
C CYS A 222 -22.48 -6.15 17.51
N PRO A 223 -22.25 -6.71 16.32
CA PRO A 223 -21.08 -6.36 15.53
C PRO A 223 -21.25 -4.96 14.90
N LEU A 224 -20.14 -4.26 14.71
CA LEU A 224 -20.08 -3.04 13.92
C LEU A 224 -20.18 -3.41 12.43
N ILE A 225 -21.40 -3.37 11.89
CA ILE A 225 -21.71 -3.70 10.49
C ILE A 225 -22.41 -2.51 9.84
N LYS A 226 -22.12 -2.29 8.55
CA LYS A 226 -22.81 -1.34 7.69
C LYS A 226 -24.08 -1.90 7.05
#